data_AF-A0A7J6V203-F1
#
_entry.id   AF-A0A7J6V203-F1
#
_cell.length_a   1.000
_cell.length_b   1.000
_cell.length_c   1.000
_cell.angle_alpha   90.00
_cell.angle_beta   90.00
_cell.angle_gamma   90.00
#
_symmetry.space_group_name_H-M   'P 1'
#
loop_
_entity.id
_entity.type
_entity.pdbx_description
1 polymer ?
#
loop_
_entity_poly.entity_id
_entity_poly.type
_entity_poly.pdbx_seq_one_letter_code
_entity_poly.pdbx_strand_id
1 'polypeptide(L)'
;MEEDVEDKTNDDVPDTVVEEGEEEKEQQQLVEGQRKTSKYMTKYERARILGTRALQISMNAPVMVELEGETDPLEIAMKELQARKIPFTIRRYLPDGSYEDWGVDELIVEKA
;
A
#
# COMPACT_ATOMS: atom_id res chain seq x y z
N MET A 1 -9.30 -34.74 36.18
CA MET A 1 -10.01 -34.65 34.89
C MET A 1 -11.10 -33.65 35.16
N GLU A 2 -11.00 -32.38 34.78
CA GLU A 2 -10.40 -31.78 33.59
C GLU A 2 -9.75 -30.43 33.94
N GLU A 3 -9.07 -29.85 32.96
CA GLU A 3 -7.88 -29.00 33.08
C GLU A 3 -8.15 -27.53 33.44
N ASP A 4 -7.18 -26.95 34.14
CA ASP A 4 -7.01 -25.53 34.41
C ASP A 4 -6.90 -24.71 33.12
N VAL A 5 -7.70 -23.65 32.99
CA VAL A 5 -7.43 -22.56 32.05
C VAL A 5 -7.11 -21.31 32.86
N GLU A 6 -5.81 -21.09 33.05
CA GLU A 6 -5.25 -19.84 33.56
C GLU A 6 -5.52 -18.72 32.55
N ASP A 7 -6.41 -17.79 32.90
CA ASP A 7 -6.55 -16.51 32.20
C ASP A 7 -5.34 -15.63 32.55
N LYS A 8 -4.31 -15.68 31.71
CA LYS A 8 -3.16 -14.77 31.79
C LYS A 8 -3.48 -13.53 30.98
N THR A 9 -4.00 -12.52 31.67
CA THR A 9 -3.92 -11.13 31.25
C THR A 9 -2.44 -10.76 31.11
N ASN A 10 -1.93 -10.71 29.88
CA ASN A 10 -0.64 -10.10 29.59
C ASN A 10 -0.82 -8.58 29.56
N ASP A 11 -0.88 -7.99 30.76
CA ASP A 11 -0.47 -6.61 31.01
C ASP A 11 1.06 -6.58 31.01
N ASP A 12 1.67 -6.26 29.86
CA ASP A 12 2.98 -5.59 29.77
C ASP A 12 3.24 -5.21 28.31
N VAL A 13 2.61 -4.11 27.86
CA VAL A 13 3.03 -3.40 26.66
C VAL A 13 4.11 -2.42 27.12
N PRO A 14 5.40 -2.58 26.75
CA PRO A 14 6.39 -1.57 27.06
C PRO A 14 6.12 -0.37 26.16
N ASP A 15 5.61 0.69 26.77
CA ASP A 15 5.63 2.05 26.26
C ASP A 15 7.09 2.52 26.21
N THR A 16 7.79 2.21 25.12
CA THR A 16 9.06 2.86 24.80
C THR A 16 8.83 3.91 23.74
N VAL A 17 8.49 5.10 24.23
CA VAL A 17 8.65 6.37 23.53
C VAL A 17 10.15 6.57 23.28
N VAL A 18 10.66 6.10 22.15
CA VAL A 18 11.93 6.59 21.61
C VAL A 18 11.62 7.86 20.82
N GLU A 19 11.69 9.00 21.51
CA GLU A 19 11.94 10.28 20.88
C GLU A 19 13.36 10.26 20.30
N GLU A 20 13.52 9.76 19.09
CA GLU A 20 14.66 10.11 18.25
C GLU A 20 14.18 11.21 17.31
N GLY A 21 14.73 12.41 17.49
CA GLY A 21 14.44 13.56 16.63
C GLY A 21 14.71 13.18 15.17
N GLU A 22 13.64 13.05 14.41
CA GLU A 22 13.74 12.93 12.96
C GLU A 22 14.24 14.29 12.44
N GLU A 23 15.52 14.34 12.10
CA GLU A 23 16.04 15.38 11.21
C GLU A 23 15.13 15.41 9.98
N GLU A 24 14.36 16.49 9.81
CA GLU A 24 13.60 16.77 8.60
C GLU A 24 14.60 16.94 7.44
N LYS A 25 15.08 15.82 6.90
CA LYS A 25 15.82 15.83 5.65
C LYS A 25 14.84 16.34 4.60
N GLU A 26 15.09 17.54 4.08
CA GLU A 26 14.36 18.09 2.94
C GLU A 26 14.39 17.06 1.80
N GLN A 27 13.32 16.28 1.69
CA GLN A 27 13.24 15.17 0.75
C GLN A 27 13.04 15.78 -0.63
N GLN A 28 14.12 15.93 -1.39
CA GLN A 28 14.10 16.54 -2.72
C GLN A 28 13.36 15.62 -3.70
N GLN A 29 12.28 16.13 -4.27
CA GLN A 29 11.52 15.48 -5.34
C GLN A 29 12.32 15.56 -6.65
N LEU A 30 12.66 14.41 -7.24
CA LEU A 30 13.32 14.37 -8.54
C LEU A 30 12.33 14.82 -9.64
N VAL A 31 12.75 15.75 -10.50
CA VAL A 31 11.94 16.32 -11.59
C VAL A 31 11.54 15.23 -12.60
N GLU A 32 10.27 15.24 -13.02
CA GLU A 32 9.59 14.19 -13.82
C GLU A 32 10.33 13.73 -15.10
N GLY A 33 11.24 14.56 -15.65
CA GLY A 33 11.96 14.27 -16.89
C GLY A 33 13.09 13.24 -16.79
N GLN A 34 13.54 12.83 -15.59
CA GLN A 34 14.65 11.89 -15.41
C GLN A 34 14.42 10.89 -14.27
N ARG A 35 13.24 10.28 -14.21
CA ARG A 35 13.01 9.14 -13.31
C ARG A 35 13.94 7.98 -13.71
N LYS A 36 14.70 7.45 -12.75
CA LYS A 36 15.66 6.35 -12.90
C LYS A 36 15.01 4.98 -12.70
N THR A 37 13.93 4.91 -11.90
CA THR A 37 13.32 3.62 -11.56
C THR A 37 12.47 3.05 -12.72
N SER A 38 12.22 1.74 -12.65
CA SER A 38 11.56 0.98 -13.72
C SER A 38 10.11 1.42 -13.96
N LYS A 39 9.65 1.51 -15.22
CA LYS A 39 8.24 1.79 -15.54
C LYS A 39 7.28 0.64 -15.21
N TYR A 40 7.81 -0.52 -14.82
CA TYR A 40 7.02 -1.68 -14.44
C TYR A 40 6.66 -1.63 -12.96
N MET A 41 5.42 -2.01 -12.66
CA MET A 41 4.97 -2.22 -11.29
C MET A 41 5.63 -3.47 -10.74
N THR A 42 6.27 -3.36 -9.58
CA THR A 42 6.87 -4.51 -8.92
C THR A 42 5.79 -5.39 -8.30
N LYS A 43 6.09 -6.68 -8.10
CA LYS A 43 5.18 -7.60 -7.40
C LYS A 43 4.81 -7.13 -5.98
N TYR A 44 5.71 -6.41 -5.31
CA TYR A 44 5.50 -5.87 -3.98
C TYR A 44 4.52 -4.70 -3.99
N GLU A 45 4.69 -3.77 -4.93
CA GLU A 45 3.77 -2.66 -5.15
C GLU A 45 2.38 -3.15 -5.49
N ARG A 46 2.27 -4.10 -6.44
CA ARG A 46 0.99 -4.70 -6.82
C ARG A 46 0.28 -5.32 -5.62
N ALA A 47 0.98 -6.12 -4.81
CA ALA A 47 0.40 -6.75 -3.63
C ALA A 47 -0.08 -5.70 -2.61
N ARG A 48 0.72 -4.65 -2.36
CA ARG A 48 0.37 -3.59 -1.41
C ARG A 48 -0.82 -2.77 -1.89
N ILE A 49 -0.85 -2.38 -3.17
CA ILE A 49 -1.95 -1.62 -3.76
C ILE A 49 -3.26 -2.40 -3.67
N LEU A 50 -3.25 -3.67 -4.07
CA LEU A 50 -4.43 -4.52 -4.00
C LEU A 50 -4.91 -4.69 -2.55
N GLY A 51 -4.00 -4.95 -1.61
CA GLY A 51 -4.34 -5.09 -0.19
C GLY A 51 -4.93 -3.80 0.40
N THR A 52 -4.27 -2.66 0.22
CA THR A 52 -4.77 -1.37 0.72
C THR A 52 -6.08 -0.99 0.07
N ARG A 53 -6.26 -1.23 -1.24
CA ARG A 53 -7.49 -0.89 -1.93
C ARG A 53 -8.65 -1.80 -1.53
N ALA A 54 -8.41 -3.10 -1.42
CA ALA A 54 -9.39 -4.06 -0.91
C ALA A 54 -9.85 -3.68 0.52
N LEU A 55 -8.91 -3.26 1.38
CA LEU A 55 -9.25 -2.78 2.73
C LEU A 55 -10.16 -1.54 2.65
N GLN A 56 -9.83 -0.54 1.83
CA GLN A 56 -10.71 0.63 1.65
C GLN A 56 -12.12 0.24 1.19
N ILE A 57 -12.23 -0.66 0.21
CA ILE A 57 -13.53 -1.15 -0.28
C ILE A 57 -14.31 -1.86 0.83
N SER A 58 -13.63 -2.68 1.65
CA SER A 58 -14.26 -3.35 2.79
C SER A 58 -14.80 -2.36 3.84
N MET A 59 -14.16 -1.18 3.96
CA MET A 59 -14.62 -0.07 4.80
C MET A 59 -15.60 0.86 4.05
N ASN A 60 -16.32 0.33 3.05
CA ASN A 60 -17.32 1.03 2.25
C ASN A 60 -16.80 2.26 1.49
N ALA A 61 -15.51 2.32 1.14
CA ALA A 61 -15.00 3.37 0.28
C ALA A 61 -15.64 3.30 -1.13
N PRO A 62 -15.79 4.44 -1.83
CA PRO A 62 -16.35 4.46 -3.18
C PRO A 62 -15.52 3.64 -4.17
N VAL A 63 -16.20 2.81 -4.96
CA VAL A 63 -15.63 2.00 -6.04
C VAL A 63 -15.64 2.79 -7.36
N MET A 64 -14.55 2.71 -8.12
CA MET A 64 -14.32 3.49 -9.35
C MET A 64 -14.70 2.76 -10.64
N VAL A 65 -15.02 1.47 -10.53
CA VAL A 65 -15.48 0.58 -11.62
C VAL A 65 -16.91 0.12 -11.39
N GLU A 66 -17.57 -0.29 -12.46
CA GLU A 66 -18.90 -0.89 -12.37
C GLU A 66 -18.79 -2.33 -11.81
N LEU A 67 -19.65 -2.62 -10.84
CA LEU A 67 -19.78 -3.95 -10.25
C LEU A 67 -20.77 -4.78 -11.08
N GLU A 68 -20.35 -5.95 -11.52
CA GLU A 68 -21.10 -6.94 -12.28
C GLU A 68 -21.52 -8.14 -11.40
N GLY A 69 -21.59 -7.92 -10.09
CA GLY A 69 -21.92 -8.96 -9.11
C GLY A 69 -20.73 -9.41 -8.25
N GLU A 70 -19.56 -8.77 -8.38
CA GLU A 70 -18.44 -9.01 -7.49
C GLU A 70 -18.79 -8.55 -6.06
N THR A 71 -18.64 -9.45 -5.11
CA THR A 71 -18.86 -9.17 -3.67
C THR A 71 -17.55 -9.12 -2.89
N ASP A 72 -16.50 -9.76 -3.40
CA ASP A 72 -15.21 -9.83 -2.73
C ASP A 72 -14.41 -8.53 -2.95
N PRO A 73 -13.96 -7.84 -1.87
CA PRO A 73 -13.21 -6.60 -2.01
C PRO A 73 -11.91 -6.74 -2.80
N LEU A 74 -11.25 -7.90 -2.75
CA LEU A 74 -10.02 -8.13 -3.49
C LEU A 74 -10.29 -8.28 -4.99
N GLU A 75 -11.34 -9.01 -5.38
CA GLU A 75 -11.78 -9.07 -6.78
C GLU A 75 -12.11 -7.69 -7.34
N ILE A 76 -12.82 -6.85 -6.57
CA ILE A 76 -13.14 -5.48 -6.97
C ILE A 76 -11.85 -4.65 -7.14
N ALA A 77 -10.91 -4.72 -6.19
CA ALA A 77 -9.63 -4.03 -6.29
C ALA A 77 -8.80 -4.51 -7.50
N MET A 78 -8.84 -5.80 -7.82
CA MET A 78 -8.19 -6.36 -9.01
C MET A 78 -8.81 -5.79 -10.30
N LYS A 79 -10.14 -5.67 -10.35
CA LYS A 79 -10.86 -5.06 -11.47
C LYS A 79 -10.51 -3.57 -11.63
N GLU A 80 -10.42 -2.83 -10.54
CA GLU A 80 -9.97 -1.43 -10.56
C GLU A 80 -8.52 -1.27 -11.03
N LEU A 81 -7.61 -2.15 -10.60
CA LEU A 81 -6.22 -2.12 -11.03
C LEU A 81 -6.09 -2.41 -12.53
N GLN A 82 -6.83 -3.40 -13.05
CA GLN A 82 -6.85 -3.71 -14.48
C GLN A 82 -7.41 -2.57 -15.32
N ALA A 83 -8.42 -1.86 -14.80
CA ALA A 83 -8.99 -0.66 -15.41
C ALA A 83 -8.12 0.60 -15.21
N ARG A 84 -7.01 0.52 -14.45
CA ARG A 84 -6.13 1.64 -14.08
C ARG A 84 -6.88 2.79 -13.40
N LYS A 85 -7.85 2.47 -12.55
CA LYS A 85 -8.70 3.45 -11.86
C LYS A 85 -8.40 3.62 -10.37
N ILE A 86 -7.36 2.96 -9.85
CA ILE A 86 -6.97 3.13 -8.46
C ILE A 86 -6.27 4.48 -8.29
N PRO A 87 -6.80 5.41 -7.46
CA PRO A 87 -6.27 6.77 -7.33
C PRO A 87 -5.10 6.83 -6.33
N PHE A 88 -4.08 6.00 -6.53
CA PHE A 88 -2.89 5.95 -5.67
C PHE A 88 -1.65 6.43 -6.41
N THR A 89 -0.72 7.00 -5.64
CA THR A 89 0.64 7.31 -6.08
C THR A 89 1.61 6.50 -5.24
N ILE A 90 2.56 5.84 -5.90
CA ILE A 90 3.66 5.10 -5.28
C ILE A 90 4.85 6.04 -5.14
N ARG A 91 5.31 6.25 -3.91
CA ARG A 91 6.59 6.89 -3.64
C ARG A 91 7.71 5.86 -3.56
N ARG A 92 8.65 5.90 -4.50
CA ARG A 92 9.83 5.04 -4.54
C ARG A 92 11.03 5.78 -3.99
N TYR A 93 11.50 5.35 -2.82
CA TYR A 93 12.71 5.89 -2.20
C TYR A 93 13.97 5.29 -2.83
N LEU A 94 14.94 6.15 -3.10
CA LEU A 94 16.27 5.77 -3.54
C LEU A 94 17.23 5.65 -2.35
N PRO A 95 18.37 4.94 -2.49
CA PRO A 95 19.32 4.76 -1.40
C PRO A 95 19.93 6.06 -0.86
N ASP A 96 19.91 7.13 -1.66
CA ASP A 96 20.37 8.48 -1.27
C ASP A 96 19.33 9.27 -0.46
N GLY A 97 18.15 8.69 -0.22
CA GLY A 97 17.03 9.31 0.50
C GLY A 97 16.12 10.17 -0.38
N SER A 98 16.47 10.41 -1.65
CA SER A 98 15.55 11.03 -2.60
C SER A 98 14.42 10.09 -2.99
N TYR A 99 13.37 10.59 -3.63
CA TYR A 99 12.25 9.76 -4.07
C TYR A 99 11.70 10.14 -5.45
N GLU A 100 11.04 9.16 -6.05
CA GLU A 100 10.27 9.30 -7.28
C GLU A 100 8.81 8.93 -7.02
N ASP A 101 7.89 9.84 -7.34
CA ASP A 101 6.45 9.59 -7.26
C ASP A 101 5.94 9.05 -8.60
N TRP A 102 5.26 7.90 -8.56
CA TRP A 102 4.70 7.19 -9.71
C TRP A 102 3.19 6.98 -9.54
N GLY A 103 2.38 7.46 -10.48
CA GLY A 103 0.96 7.13 -10.54
C GLY A 103 0.76 5.63 -10.78
N VAL A 104 -0.23 5.03 -10.11
CA VAL A 104 -0.58 3.62 -10.36
C VAL A 104 -1.12 3.41 -11.78
N ASP A 105 -1.74 4.44 -12.36
CA ASP A 105 -2.28 4.47 -13.71
C ASP A 105 -1.22 4.51 -14.82
N GLU A 106 -0.04 5.07 -14.54
CA GLU A 106 1.08 5.12 -15.49
C GLU A 106 1.99 3.88 -15.46
N LEU A 107 1.98 3.11 -14.38
CA LEU A 107 2.82 1.92 -14.25
C LEU A 107 2.35 0.75 -15.10
N ILE A 108 3.30 0.03 -15.69
CA ILE A 108 3.03 -1.17 -16.50
C ILE A 108 2.89 -2.37 -15.57
N VAL A 109 1.70 -2.96 -15.55
CA VAL A 109 1.42 -4.20 -14.82
C VAL A 109 1.67 -5.39 -15.75
N GLU A 110 2.62 -6.26 -15.40
CA GLU A 110 2.84 -7.51 -16.11
C GLU A 110 1.68 -8.48 -15.80
N LYS A 111 1.06 -9.01 -16.85
CA LYS A 111 0.05 -10.07 -16.69
C LYS A 111 0.80 -11.37 -16.44
N ALA A 112 0.62 -11.94 -15.25
CA ALA A 112 1.10 -13.28 -14.92
C ALA A 112 0.34 -14.34 -15.73
#